data_AF-A0A344WAC4-F1
#
_entry.id   AF-A0A344WAC4-F1
#
_cell.length_a   1.000
_cell.length_b   1.000
_cell.length_c   1.000
_cell.angle_alpha   90.00
_cell.angle_beta   90.00
_cell.angle_gamma   90.00
#
_symmetry.space_group_name_H-M   'P 1'
#
loop_
_entity.id
_entity.type
_entity.pdbx_description
1 polymer ?
#
loop_
_entity_poly.entity_id
_entity_poly.type
_entity_poly.pdbx_seq_one_letter_code
_entity_poly.pdbx_strand_id
1 'polypeptide(L)'
;MKKIIIILFLSIGLIGCSAIDYSELSMPKNPIDTEVERIFALNLSHDDSIIEAQKNYNPDLVASVVKILNKKKEKIDADLLEAGLTAEYAEKIQISDNKLKFVASKISDTQNRSMIGDPDTFDYFLIGIKDNNDSSTNHIVNLSITYKSEEKRSYSSASFCDKWNTCDDENSVNINLISSNASGCSSTYCDYNEVVELDLTDEFLRKNMEKDLSIKFNSLASKSNKISFPSAYIKGYLKIVN
;
A
#
# COMPACT_ATOMS: atom_id res chain seq x y z
N MET A 1 69.19 25.18 5.15
CA MET A 1 69.24 23.69 5.06
C MET A 1 68.26 23.17 6.10
N LYS A 2 67.21 22.39 5.84
CA LYS A 2 66.75 21.62 4.69
C LYS A 2 65.22 21.76 4.61
N LYS A 3 64.73 21.93 3.38
CA LYS A 3 63.33 21.68 2.95
C LYS A 3 63.04 20.18 3.10
N ILE A 4 61.77 19.78 2.91
CA ILE A 4 61.14 18.46 3.18
C ILE A 4 60.38 18.61 4.52
N ILE A 5 59.06 18.79 4.57
CA ILE A 5 58.01 17.89 4.08
C ILE A 5 56.79 18.72 3.61
N ILE A 6 56.69 18.94 2.31
CA ILE A 6 55.41 19.19 1.62
C ILE A 6 55.26 17.97 0.74
N ILE A 7 54.34 17.07 1.12
CA ILE A 7 53.68 15.99 0.36
C ILE A 7 53.10 15.07 1.46
N LEU A 8 51.94 15.45 1.99
CA LEU A 8 51.01 14.51 2.63
C LEU A 8 49.58 15.07 2.60
N PHE A 9 49.21 15.66 1.46
CA PHE A 9 47.83 16.00 1.10
C PHE A 9 47.57 15.40 -0.27
N LEU A 10 47.41 14.08 -0.35
CA LEU A 10 46.78 13.43 -1.51
C LEU A 10 46.40 11.97 -1.24
N SER A 11 45.69 11.68 -0.15
CA SER A 11 45.14 10.32 0.06
C SER A 11 44.05 10.26 1.13
N ILE A 12 42.97 11.03 0.98
CA ILE A 12 41.65 10.68 1.53
C ILE A 12 40.59 11.15 0.54
N GLY A 13 40.31 10.30 -0.43
CA GLY A 13 39.23 10.48 -1.38
C GLY A 13 39.11 9.19 -2.14
N LEU A 14 38.49 8.17 -1.52
CA LEU A 14 37.96 6.94 -2.11
C LEU A 14 37.76 5.86 -1.03
N ILE A 15 36.81 6.05 -0.11
CA ILE A 15 36.13 4.92 0.55
C ILE A 15 34.67 5.32 0.76
N GLY A 16 33.76 4.59 0.14
CA GLY A 16 32.33 4.76 0.32
C GLY A 16 31.45 4.50 -0.89
N CYS A 17 31.92 3.84 -1.96
CA CYS A 17 30.98 3.18 -2.87
C CYS A 17 30.37 2.00 -2.12
N SER A 18 29.10 2.14 -1.76
CA SER A 18 28.19 1.05 -1.47
C SER A 18 28.47 -0.15 -2.39
N ALA A 19 28.40 -1.36 -1.83
CA ALA A 19 28.50 -2.61 -2.57
C ALA A 19 27.57 -2.54 -3.80
N ILE A 20 28.16 -2.31 -4.95
CA ILE A 20 27.51 -2.50 -6.24
C ILE A 20 27.36 -4.01 -6.36
N ASP A 21 26.12 -4.45 -6.59
CA ASP A 21 25.84 -5.84 -6.90
C ASP A 21 26.50 -6.18 -8.25
N TYR A 22 27.66 -6.82 -8.20
CA TYR A 22 28.44 -7.20 -9.38
C TYR A 22 27.81 -8.38 -10.16
N SER A 23 26.60 -8.82 -9.80
CA SER A 23 25.89 -9.85 -10.55
C SER A 23 25.49 -9.42 -11.97
N GLU A 24 25.48 -8.12 -12.28
CA GLU A 24 25.26 -7.60 -13.65
C GLU A 24 26.52 -7.56 -14.54
N LEU A 25 27.73 -7.79 -14.00
CA LEU A 25 28.99 -7.54 -14.72
C LEU A 25 29.75 -8.78 -15.21
N SER A 26 29.13 -9.97 -15.27
CA SER A 26 29.85 -11.17 -15.77
C SER A 26 29.04 -12.20 -16.55
N MET A 27 28.04 -11.77 -17.33
CA MET A 27 27.51 -12.58 -18.43
C MET A 27 27.77 -11.87 -19.77
N PRO A 28 28.14 -12.58 -20.85
CA PRO A 28 28.15 -11.98 -22.17
C PRO A 28 26.75 -11.44 -22.45
N LYS A 29 26.62 -10.11 -22.52
CA LYS A 29 25.33 -9.45 -22.77
C LYS A 29 24.81 -9.97 -24.10
N ASN A 30 23.59 -10.52 -24.09
CA ASN A 30 22.97 -11.01 -25.31
C ASN A 30 22.98 -9.86 -26.35
N PRO A 31 23.44 -10.10 -27.59
CA PRO A 31 23.43 -9.07 -28.63
C PRO A 31 22.06 -8.39 -28.80
N ILE A 32 20.97 -9.13 -28.56
CA ILE A 32 19.61 -8.59 -28.58
C ILE A 32 19.40 -7.58 -27.45
N ASP A 33 19.76 -7.93 -26.20
CA ASP A 33 19.56 -7.05 -25.04
C ASP A 33 20.33 -5.72 -25.18
N THR A 34 21.52 -5.77 -25.78
CA THR A 34 22.33 -4.57 -26.05
C THR A 34 21.64 -3.64 -27.05
N GLU A 35 21.04 -4.19 -28.10
CA GLU A 35 20.33 -3.40 -29.11
C GLU A 35 18.99 -2.87 -28.59
N VAL A 36 18.29 -3.65 -27.75
CA VAL A 36 17.09 -3.20 -27.03
C VAL A 36 17.40 -1.95 -26.20
N GLU A 37 18.48 -1.98 -25.40
CA GLU A 37 18.90 -0.83 -24.59
C GLU A 37 19.25 0.39 -25.46
N ARG A 38 19.95 0.18 -26.58
CA ARG A 38 20.27 1.25 -27.53
C ARG A 38 19.01 1.94 -28.03
N ILE A 39 18.02 1.17 -28.47
CA ILE A 39 16.75 1.69 -28.99
C ILE A 39 16.02 2.53 -27.93
N PHE A 40 15.99 2.06 -26.68
CA PHE A 40 15.35 2.81 -25.60
C PHE A 40 16.14 4.06 -25.18
N ALA A 41 17.47 4.06 -25.30
CA ALA A 41 18.31 5.22 -25.03
C ALA A 41 18.07 6.38 -26.02
N LEU A 42 17.50 6.11 -27.20
CA LEU A 42 17.14 7.14 -28.18
C LEU A 42 15.89 7.96 -27.77
N ASN A 43 15.16 7.53 -26.75
CA ASN A 43 13.97 8.21 -26.23
C ASN A 43 12.92 8.54 -27.31
N LEU A 44 12.70 7.59 -28.22
CA LEU A 44 11.73 7.68 -29.31
C LEU A 44 10.29 7.47 -28.82
N SER A 45 9.31 7.80 -29.67
CA SER A 45 7.91 7.44 -29.44
C SER A 45 7.72 5.92 -29.52
N HIS A 46 6.57 5.41 -29.05
CA HIS A 46 6.27 3.97 -29.10
C HIS A 46 6.41 3.41 -30.53
N ASP A 47 5.79 4.08 -31.49
CA ASP A 47 5.78 3.64 -32.88
C ASP A 47 7.17 3.81 -33.53
N ASP A 48 7.87 4.91 -33.23
CA ASP A 48 9.22 5.15 -33.75
C ASP A 48 10.25 4.15 -33.20
N SER A 49 10.11 3.72 -31.94
CA SER A 49 10.93 2.64 -31.36
C SER A 49 10.71 1.30 -32.07
N ILE A 50 9.47 0.99 -32.47
CA ILE A 50 9.16 -0.23 -33.25
C ILE A 50 9.78 -0.11 -34.65
N ILE A 51 9.63 1.04 -35.31
CA ILE A 51 10.24 1.31 -36.62
C ILE A 51 11.76 1.17 -36.54
N GLU A 52 12.40 1.72 -35.50
CA GLU A 52 13.84 1.60 -35.29
C GLU A 52 14.27 0.13 -35.08
N ALA A 53 13.52 -0.65 -34.30
CA ALA A 53 13.78 -2.08 -34.11
C ALA A 53 13.66 -2.87 -35.42
N GLN A 54 12.67 -2.55 -36.25
CA GLN A 54 12.43 -3.22 -37.53
C GLN A 54 13.57 -3.03 -38.53
N LYS A 55 14.34 -1.94 -38.44
CA LYS A 55 15.53 -1.70 -39.28
C LYS A 55 16.63 -2.75 -39.11
N ASN A 56 16.65 -3.47 -37.99
CA ASN A 56 17.62 -4.53 -37.72
C ASN A 56 17.26 -5.86 -38.41
N TYR A 57 16.05 -5.99 -38.98
CA TYR A 57 15.54 -7.22 -39.61
C TYR A 57 15.53 -8.47 -38.71
N ASN A 58 15.68 -8.28 -37.40
CA ASN A 58 15.65 -9.35 -36.40
C ASN A 58 14.27 -9.40 -35.72
N PRO A 59 13.45 -10.44 -35.94
CA PRO A 59 12.12 -10.53 -35.35
C PRO A 59 12.14 -10.65 -33.81
N ASP A 60 13.17 -11.26 -33.22
CA ASP A 60 13.28 -11.43 -31.76
C ASP A 60 13.59 -10.10 -31.06
N LEU A 61 14.37 -9.23 -31.72
CA LEU A 61 14.59 -7.86 -31.25
C LEU A 61 13.29 -7.06 -31.27
N VAL A 62 12.56 -7.09 -32.38
CA VAL A 62 11.28 -6.38 -32.52
C VAL A 62 10.29 -6.85 -31.46
N ALA A 63 10.16 -8.17 -31.26
CA ALA A 63 9.29 -8.74 -30.24
C ALA A 63 9.67 -8.29 -28.81
N SER A 64 10.97 -8.22 -28.52
CA SER A 64 11.48 -7.77 -27.22
C SER A 64 11.18 -6.29 -26.96
N VAL A 65 11.39 -5.43 -27.96
CA VAL A 65 11.07 -3.99 -27.91
C VAL A 65 9.57 -3.79 -27.70
N VAL A 66 8.72 -4.47 -28.47
CA VAL A 66 7.25 -4.41 -28.33
C VAL A 66 6.81 -4.84 -26.93
N LYS A 67 7.34 -5.95 -26.40
CA LYS A 67 7.01 -6.43 -25.06
C LYS A 67 7.33 -5.40 -23.98
N ILE A 68 8.52 -4.78 -24.04
CA ILE A 68 8.93 -3.78 -23.06
C ILE A 68 8.09 -2.50 -23.19
N LEU A 69 7.83 -2.06 -24.42
CA LEU A 69 6.98 -0.90 -24.70
C LEU A 69 5.56 -1.08 -24.18
N ASN A 70 4.94 -2.25 -24.40
CA ASN A 70 3.62 -2.58 -23.89
C ASN A 70 3.60 -2.58 -22.37
N LYS A 71 4.59 -3.22 -21.73
CA LYS A 71 4.72 -3.20 -20.26
C LYS A 71 4.89 -1.78 -19.71
N LYS A 72 5.65 -0.91 -20.39
CA LYS A 72 5.80 0.51 -20.01
C LYS A 72 4.49 1.26 -20.15
N LYS A 73 3.73 1.02 -21.23
CA LYS A 73 2.41 1.63 -21.43
C LYS A 73 1.42 1.20 -20.36
N GLU A 74 1.32 -0.11 -20.10
CA GLU A 74 0.48 -0.66 -19.03
C GLU A 74 0.80 -0.02 -17.68
N LYS A 75 2.09 0.15 -17.37
CA LYS A 75 2.52 0.85 -16.16
C LYS A 75 2.08 2.31 -16.13
N ILE A 76 2.29 3.06 -17.21
CA ILE A 76 1.86 4.47 -17.29
C ILE A 76 0.34 4.59 -17.12
N ASP A 77 -0.42 3.74 -17.79
CA ASP A 77 -1.88 3.75 -17.72
C ASP A 77 -2.36 3.40 -16.29
N ALA A 78 -1.69 2.44 -15.61
CA ALA A 78 -1.95 2.10 -14.22
C ALA A 78 -1.58 3.24 -13.25
N ASP A 79 -0.43 3.87 -13.43
CA ASP A 79 0.02 5.01 -12.61
C ASP A 79 -0.92 6.21 -12.77
N LEU A 80 -1.43 6.46 -13.99
CA LEU A 80 -2.42 7.51 -14.26
C LEU A 80 -3.76 7.22 -13.59
N LEU A 81 -4.22 5.96 -13.64
CA LEU A 81 -5.44 5.53 -12.96
C LEU A 81 -5.31 5.66 -11.44
N GLU A 82 -4.18 5.23 -10.86
CA GLU A 82 -3.90 5.36 -9.43
C GLU A 82 -3.87 6.84 -9.01
N ALA A 83 -3.26 7.71 -9.81
CA ALA A 83 -3.24 9.16 -9.56
C ALA A 83 -4.65 9.77 -9.59
N GLY A 84 -5.50 9.34 -10.53
CA GLY A 84 -6.91 9.72 -10.61
C GLY A 84 -7.69 9.33 -9.35
N LEU A 85 -7.60 8.06 -8.94
CA LEU A 85 -8.23 7.55 -7.72
C LEU A 85 -7.70 8.25 -6.45
N THR A 86 -6.39 8.51 -6.39
CA THR A 86 -5.76 9.24 -5.28
C THR A 86 -6.35 10.65 -5.13
N ALA A 87 -6.54 11.35 -6.26
CA ALA A 87 -7.15 12.67 -6.25
C ALA A 87 -8.62 12.61 -5.81
N GLU A 88 -9.38 11.61 -6.28
CA GLU A 88 -10.76 11.40 -5.89
C GLU A 88 -10.91 11.15 -4.38
N TYR A 89 -10.07 10.29 -3.80
CA TYR A 89 -10.09 10.02 -2.35
C TYR A 89 -9.70 11.25 -1.54
N ALA A 90 -8.71 12.03 -2.00
CA ALA A 90 -8.29 13.27 -1.36
C ALA A 90 -9.40 14.33 -1.34
N GLU A 91 -10.15 14.47 -2.43
CA GLU A 91 -11.25 15.45 -2.53
C GLU A 91 -12.39 15.15 -1.55
N LYS A 92 -12.63 13.86 -1.27
CA LYS A 92 -13.71 13.41 -0.38
C LYS A 92 -13.36 13.43 1.11
N ILE A 93 -12.16 13.89 1.49
CA ILE A 93 -11.79 14.02 2.91
C ILE A 93 -12.61 15.13 3.56
N GLN A 94 -13.37 14.78 4.59
CA GLN A 94 -14.13 15.75 5.38
C GLN A 94 -13.23 16.35 6.47
N ILE A 95 -13.13 17.67 6.49
CA ILE A 95 -12.32 18.42 7.46
C ILE A 95 -13.24 19.12 8.45
N SER A 96 -13.02 18.89 9.73
CA SER A 96 -13.83 19.43 10.84
C SER A 96 -12.93 19.84 12.02
N ASP A 97 -13.55 20.30 13.11
CA ASP A 97 -12.87 20.71 14.35
C ASP A 97 -11.72 21.69 14.10
N ASN A 98 -11.98 22.80 13.42
CA ASN A 98 -10.98 23.81 13.05
C ASN A 98 -9.75 23.24 12.31
N LYS A 99 -9.97 22.24 11.45
CA LYS A 99 -8.93 21.51 10.69
C LYS A 99 -8.05 20.60 11.55
N LEU A 100 -8.58 20.13 12.67
CA LEU A 100 -7.93 19.14 13.53
C LEU A 100 -8.47 17.73 13.31
N LYS A 101 -9.66 17.59 12.71
CA LYS A 101 -10.26 16.28 12.45
C LYS A 101 -10.48 16.06 10.96
N PHE A 102 -9.98 14.94 10.47
CA PHE A 102 -10.02 14.52 9.08
C PHE A 102 -10.73 13.17 8.99
N VAL A 103 -11.81 13.08 8.23
CA VAL A 103 -12.58 11.84 8.07
C VAL A 103 -12.55 11.44 6.61
N ALA A 104 -11.96 10.27 6.34
CA ALA A 104 -11.89 9.73 5.00
C ALA A 104 -13.22 9.12 4.54
N SER A 105 -13.33 8.86 3.24
CA SER A 105 -14.50 8.19 2.68
C SER A 105 -14.66 6.78 3.25
N LYS A 106 -15.89 6.41 3.57
CA LYS A 106 -16.23 5.05 3.97
C LYS A 106 -16.03 4.07 2.81
N ILE A 107 -15.38 2.95 3.09
CA ILE A 107 -15.37 1.75 2.27
C ILE A 107 -16.33 0.74 2.89
N SER A 108 -17.22 0.19 2.07
CA SER A 108 -18.15 -0.87 2.45
C SER A 108 -17.75 -2.16 1.73
N ASP A 109 -17.65 -3.25 2.47
CA ASP A 109 -17.26 -4.54 1.94
C ASP A 109 -18.02 -5.68 2.64
N THR A 110 -17.95 -6.87 2.08
CA THR A 110 -18.70 -8.05 2.52
C THR A 110 -17.80 -9.28 2.52
N GLN A 111 -17.76 -9.99 3.65
CA GLN A 111 -17.03 -11.24 3.77
C GLN A 111 -18.01 -12.41 3.81
N ASN A 112 -18.04 -13.16 2.72
CA ASN A 112 -18.85 -14.37 2.62
C ASN A 112 -18.32 -15.45 3.58
N ARG A 113 -19.23 -16.05 4.35
CA ARG A 113 -18.92 -17.12 5.31
C ARG A 113 -19.29 -18.49 4.71
N SER A 114 -18.43 -19.00 3.83
CA SER A 114 -18.65 -20.29 3.12
C SER A 114 -19.99 -20.34 2.35
N MET A 115 -20.42 -21.51 1.85
CA MET A 115 -21.66 -21.63 1.04
C MET A 115 -22.97 -21.51 1.85
N ILE A 116 -22.94 -21.57 3.18
CA ILE A 116 -24.14 -21.72 4.02
C ILE A 116 -24.27 -20.61 5.07
N GLY A 117 -23.20 -19.87 5.40
CA GLY A 117 -23.25 -18.82 6.40
C GLY A 117 -23.72 -17.49 5.83
N ASP A 118 -24.51 -16.75 6.61
CA ASP A 118 -24.82 -15.35 6.31
C ASP A 118 -23.51 -14.55 6.18
N PRO A 119 -23.39 -13.69 5.16
CA PRO A 119 -22.21 -12.88 4.98
C PRO A 119 -22.11 -11.84 6.10
N ASP A 120 -20.87 -11.52 6.48
CA ASP A 120 -20.64 -10.35 7.32
C ASP A 120 -20.51 -9.13 6.41
N THR A 121 -21.08 -8.00 6.83
CA THR A 121 -20.85 -6.72 6.16
C THR A 121 -20.04 -5.81 7.08
N PHE A 122 -19.21 -4.96 6.50
CA PHE A 122 -18.45 -4.01 7.29
C PHE A 122 -18.22 -2.71 6.54
N ASP A 123 -18.25 -1.64 7.32
CA ASP A 123 -17.96 -0.28 6.91
C ASP A 123 -16.70 0.18 7.64
N TYR A 124 -15.73 0.72 6.91
CA TYR A 124 -14.49 1.19 7.51
C TYR A 124 -13.90 2.41 6.82
N PHE A 125 -13.18 3.21 7.58
CA PHE A 125 -12.52 4.42 7.10
C PHE A 125 -11.38 4.83 8.03
N LEU A 126 -10.58 5.81 7.58
CA LEU A 126 -9.53 6.43 8.38
C LEU A 126 -10.02 7.74 8.97
N ILE A 127 -9.62 7.98 10.22
CA ILE A 127 -9.80 9.25 10.93
C ILE A 127 -8.42 9.77 11.31
N GLY A 128 -8.14 11.03 10.98
CA GLY A 128 -6.96 11.76 11.45
C GLY A 128 -7.37 12.75 12.52
N ILE A 129 -6.68 12.74 13.67
CA ILE A 129 -6.85 13.73 14.72
C ILE A 129 -5.49 14.39 14.97
N LYS A 130 -5.38 15.67 14.63
CA LYS A 130 -4.16 16.45 14.79
C LYS A 130 -4.06 17.00 16.21
N ASP A 131 -2.92 16.79 16.86
CA ASP A 131 -2.61 17.43 18.13
C ASP A 131 -2.31 18.92 17.89
N ASN A 132 -2.93 19.79 18.69
CA ASN A 132 -2.70 21.23 18.65
C ASN A 132 -1.27 21.62 19.04
N ASN A 133 -0.55 20.76 19.77
CA ASN A 133 0.71 21.13 20.42
C ASN A 133 1.96 20.67 19.66
N ASP A 134 1.92 19.52 18.98
CA ASP A 134 3.11 18.86 18.41
C ASP A 134 3.01 18.66 16.89
N SER A 135 1.94 19.15 16.24
CA SER A 135 1.65 18.95 14.81
C SER A 135 1.55 17.48 14.35
N SER A 136 1.71 16.52 15.25
CA SER A 136 1.53 15.09 15.02
C SER A 136 0.05 14.79 14.82
N THR A 137 -0.23 13.82 13.94
CA THR A 137 -1.58 13.34 13.70
C THR A 137 -1.69 11.91 14.21
N ASN A 138 -2.67 11.66 15.07
CA ASN A 138 -3.07 10.29 15.38
C ASN A 138 -3.98 9.78 14.26
N HIS A 139 -3.71 8.58 13.78
CA HIS A 139 -4.49 7.96 12.72
C HIS A 139 -5.28 6.80 13.30
N ILE A 140 -6.57 6.74 13.03
CA ILE A 140 -7.47 5.75 13.60
C ILE A 140 -8.21 5.07 12.46
N VAL A 141 -8.17 3.74 12.43
CA VAL A 141 -9.12 2.95 11.64
C VAL A 141 -10.38 2.83 12.47
N ASN A 142 -11.50 3.32 11.95
CA ASN A 142 -12.81 3.04 12.51
C ASN A 142 -13.47 1.94 11.66
N LEU A 143 -13.88 0.85 12.30
CA LEU A 143 -14.48 -0.31 11.65
C LEU A 143 -15.80 -0.66 12.34
N SER A 144 -16.88 -0.70 11.57
CA SER A 144 -18.17 -1.25 11.99
C SER A 144 -18.41 -2.58 11.29
N ILE A 145 -18.65 -3.64 12.07
CA ILE A 145 -18.88 -5.00 11.57
C ILE A 145 -20.29 -5.40 11.95
N THR A 146 -21.07 -5.79 10.95
CA THR A 146 -22.41 -6.35 11.13
C THR A 146 -22.42 -7.81 10.73
N TYR A 147 -22.93 -8.67 11.61
CA TYR A 147 -22.95 -10.10 11.38
C TYR A 147 -24.06 -10.76 12.17
N LYS A 148 -24.48 -11.94 11.69
CA LYS A 148 -25.44 -12.80 12.37
C LYS A 148 -24.73 -13.98 13.01
N SER A 149 -25.01 -14.23 14.29
CA SER A 149 -24.30 -15.26 15.05
C SER A 149 -25.12 -15.74 16.25
N GLU A 150 -24.86 -16.97 16.71
CA GLU A 150 -25.38 -17.51 17.98
C GLU A 150 -24.85 -16.71 19.17
N GLU A 151 -23.56 -16.34 19.10
CA GLU A 151 -22.87 -15.60 20.15
C GLU A 151 -22.12 -14.40 19.58
N LYS A 152 -21.91 -13.41 20.44
CA LYS A 152 -21.08 -12.24 20.14
C LYS A 152 -19.62 -12.65 19.96
N ARG A 153 -18.98 -12.14 18.91
CA ARG A 153 -17.60 -12.47 18.56
C ARG A 153 -16.54 -11.78 19.43
N SER A 154 -16.83 -10.60 19.94
CA SER A 154 -15.97 -9.87 20.88
C SER A 154 -14.57 -9.64 20.32
N TYR A 155 -14.44 -8.70 19.39
CA TYR A 155 -13.14 -8.33 18.80
C TYR A 155 -12.23 -7.69 19.85
N SER A 156 -10.96 -8.08 19.86
CA SER A 156 -10.01 -7.68 20.92
C SER A 156 -8.63 -7.26 20.41
N SER A 157 -8.23 -7.69 19.21
CA SER A 157 -6.95 -7.29 18.63
C SER A 157 -7.01 -7.20 17.10
N ALA A 158 -5.96 -6.67 16.50
CA ALA A 158 -5.77 -6.63 15.06
C ALA A 158 -4.37 -7.10 14.67
N SER A 159 -4.27 -7.71 13.50
CA SER A 159 -3.04 -8.24 12.92
C SER A 159 -2.85 -7.67 11.53
N PHE A 160 -1.65 -7.16 11.27
CA PHE A 160 -1.30 -6.65 9.95
C PHE A 160 -0.93 -7.81 9.03
N CYS A 161 -1.36 -7.72 7.78
CA CYS A 161 -1.12 -8.76 6.80
C CYS A 161 -0.03 -8.36 5.81
N ASP A 162 0.77 -9.34 5.38
CA ASP A 162 1.79 -9.15 4.38
C ASP A 162 1.20 -9.10 2.95
N LYS A 163 2.08 -8.91 1.96
CA LYS A 163 1.72 -8.89 0.54
C LYS A 163 1.10 -10.19 0.02
N TRP A 164 1.23 -11.29 0.76
CA TRP A 164 0.65 -12.59 0.44
C TRP A 164 -0.66 -12.83 1.19
N ASN A 165 -1.20 -11.79 1.85
CA ASN A 165 -2.39 -11.87 2.70
C ASN A 165 -2.24 -12.78 3.93
N THR A 166 -1.00 -13.09 4.33
CA THR A 166 -0.71 -13.81 5.58
C THR A 166 -0.63 -12.78 6.70
N CYS A 167 -1.43 -12.96 7.75
CA CYS A 167 -1.50 -12.01 8.86
C CYS A 167 -0.72 -12.55 10.06
N ASP A 168 0.06 -11.66 10.68
CA ASP A 168 0.88 -11.98 11.85
C ASP A 168 0.05 -11.87 13.13
N ASP A 169 -0.38 -13.02 13.66
CA ASP A 169 -1.15 -13.09 14.90
C ASP A 169 -0.26 -12.99 16.15
N GLU A 170 1.04 -13.28 16.03
CA GLU A 170 1.98 -13.22 17.15
C GLU A 170 2.26 -11.77 17.58
N ASN A 171 2.30 -10.86 16.61
CA ASN A 171 2.49 -9.42 16.84
C ASN A 171 1.18 -8.62 16.74
N SER A 172 0.05 -9.21 17.16
CA SER A 172 -1.23 -8.51 17.16
C SER A 172 -1.22 -7.31 18.11
N VAL A 173 -1.91 -6.25 17.72
CA VAL A 173 -2.06 -5.00 18.48
C VAL A 173 -3.46 -4.90 19.07
N ASN A 174 -3.60 -4.25 20.21
CA ASN A 174 -4.90 -4.04 20.84
C ASN A 174 -5.77 -3.12 20.00
N ILE A 175 -7.08 -3.36 20.05
CA ILE A 175 -8.09 -2.45 19.49
C ILE A 175 -9.00 -1.94 20.61
N ASN A 176 -9.60 -0.79 20.38
CA ASN A 176 -10.58 -0.19 21.28
C ASN A 176 -11.98 -0.61 20.84
N LEU A 177 -12.73 -1.28 21.71
CA LEU A 177 -14.15 -1.57 21.46
C LEU A 177 -14.98 -0.31 21.78
N ILE A 178 -15.57 0.30 20.75
CA ILE A 178 -16.35 1.53 20.88
C ILE A 178 -17.81 1.21 21.20
N SER A 179 -18.39 0.24 20.49
CA SER A 179 -19.75 -0.21 20.77
C SER A 179 -19.96 -1.66 20.37
N SER A 180 -20.94 -2.29 21.01
CA SER A 180 -21.32 -3.66 20.75
C SER A 180 -22.81 -3.81 21.02
N ASN A 181 -23.58 -3.90 19.94
CA ASN A 181 -25.03 -3.93 19.98
C ASN A 181 -25.53 -5.27 19.45
N ALA A 182 -26.61 -5.77 20.05
CA ALA A 182 -27.33 -6.94 19.58
C ALA A 182 -28.78 -6.55 19.32
N SER A 183 -29.35 -7.05 18.23
CA SER A 183 -30.73 -6.81 17.81
C SER A 183 -31.27 -8.04 17.08
N GLY A 184 -32.57 -8.05 16.77
CA GLY A 184 -33.16 -9.15 15.98
C GLY A 184 -33.01 -10.54 16.61
N CYS A 185 -32.83 -10.61 17.93
CA CYS A 185 -32.48 -11.85 18.61
C CYS A 185 -33.62 -12.87 18.57
N SER A 186 -33.25 -14.11 18.24
CA SER A 186 -34.07 -15.31 18.34
C SER A 186 -33.49 -16.26 19.38
N SER A 187 -34.04 -17.47 19.49
CA SER A 187 -33.48 -18.53 20.33
C SER A 187 -32.13 -19.08 19.83
N THR A 188 -31.73 -18.78 18.59
CA THR A 188 -30.54 -19.37 17.95
C THR A 188 -29.60 -18.36 17.30
N TYR A 189 -29.92 -17.07 17.28
CA TYR A 189 -28.99 -16.05 16.76
C TYR A 189 -29.43 -14.65 17.17
N CYS A 190 -28.50 -13.70 17.08
CA CYS A 190 -28.78 -12.27 17.04
C CYS A 190 -28.07 -11.63 15.84
N ASP A 191 -28.58 -10.47 15.42
CA ASP A 191 -27.89 -9.55 14.53
C ASP A 191 -27.03 -8.63 15.38
N TYR A 192 -25.71 -8.79 15.28
CA TYR A 192 -24.72 -8.02 16.00
C TYR A 192 -24.17 -6.90 15.14
N ASN A 193 -23.92 -5.75 15.78
CA ASN A 193 -23.11 -4.67 15.24
C ASN A 193 -22.02 -4.32 16.26
N GLU A 194 -20.76 -4.51 15.89
CA GLU A 194 -19.61 -4.16 16.71
C GLU A 194 -18.79 -3.07 16.02
N VAL A 195 -18.51 -1.99 16.74
CA VAL A 195 -17.66 -0.89 16.25
C VAL A 195 -16.38 -0.90 17.05
N VAL A 196 -15.25 -0.97 16.35
CA VAL A 196 -13.91 -0.99 16.92
C VAL A 196 -13.03 0.08 16.28
N GLU A 197 -12.05 0.52 17.06
CA GLU A 197 -11.03 1.46 16.62
C GLU A 197 -9.64 0.88 16.78
N LEU A 198 -8.77 1.14 15.81
CA LEU A 198 -7.36 0.76 15.84
C LEU A 198 -6.51 2.00 15.56
N ASP A 199 -5.67 2.37 16.51
CA ASP A 199 -4.67 3.42 16.34
C ASP A 199 -3.53 2.93 15.44
N LEU A 200 -3.13 3.78 14.49
CA LEU A 200 -2.03 3.59 13.57
C LEU A 200 -1.06 4.77 13.69
N THR A 201 0.24 4.48 13.61
CA THR A 201 1.25 5.54 13.54
C THR A 201 1.33 6.11 12.13
N ASP A 202 1.67 7.40 12.01
CA ASP A 202 1.95 8.05 10.72
C ASP A 202 3.05 7.30 9.95
N GLU A 203 4.12 6.89 10.64
CA GLU A 203 5.20 6.08 10.07
C GLU A 203 4.68 4.77 9.45
N PHE A 204 3.79 4.06 10.17
CA PHE A 204 3.23 2.80 9.68
C PHE A 204 2.40 3.02 8.41
N LEU A 205 1.53 4.04 8.38
CA LEU A 205 0.73 4.35 7.20
C LEU A 205 1.60 4.73 6.00
N ARG A 206 2.59 5.62 6.20
CA ARG A 206 3.51 6.03 5.12
C ARG A 206 4.33 4.88 4.58
N LYS A 207 4.78 3.96 5.45
CA LYS A 207 5.53 2.77 5.02
C LYS A 207 4.69 1.81 4.17
N ASN A 208 3.37 1.78 4.40
CA ASN A 208 2.46 0.86 3.71
C ASN A 208 1.63 1.52 2.60
N MET A 209 1.80 2.82 2.32
CA MET A 209 0.95 3.53 1.36
C MET A 209 1.17 3.15 -0.11
N GLU A 210 2.30 2.51 -0.45
CA GLU A 210 2.63 2.11 -1.84
C GLU A 210 1.98 0.80 -2.26
N LYS A 211 1.27 0.13 -1.35
CA LYS A 211 0.59 -1.14 -1.58
C LYS A 211 -0.74 -1.12 -0.83
N ASP A 212 -1.59 -2.09 -1.14
CA ASP A 212 -2.82 -2.26 -0.39
C ASP A 212 -2.49 -2.72 1.04
N LEU A 213 -3.04 -2.02 2.03
CA LEU A 213 -2.87 -2.34 3.44
C LEU A 213 -4.03 -3.24 3.88
N SER A 214 -3.72 -4.47 4.26
CA SER A 214 -4.72 -5.42 4.77
C SER A 214 -4.55 -5.63 6.28
N ILE A 215 -5.68 -5.60 6.99
CA ILE A 215 -5.71 -5.71 8.45
C ILE A 215 -6.77 -6.75 8.83
N LYS A 216 -6.38 -7.75 9.61
CA LYS A 216 -7.27 -8.75 10.20
C LYS A 216 -7.66 -8.32 11.61
N PHE A 217 -8.95 -8.15 11.87
CA PHE A 217 -9.50 -7.91 13.19
C PHE A 217 -9.87 -9.25 13.83
N ASN A 218 -9.20 -9.55 14.92
CA ASN A 218 -9.27 -10.82 15.63
C ASN A 218 -10.41 -10.81 16.64
N SER A 219 -11.28 -11.80 16.54
CA SER A 219 -12.32 -12.08 17.52
C SER A 219 -11.88 -13.12 18.53
N LEU A 220 -12.45 -13.08 19.73
CA LEU A 220 -12.32 -14.18 20.70
C LEU A 220 -13.08 -15.43 20.23
N ALA A 221 -14.14 -15.26 19.44
CA ALA A 221 -14.75 -16.35 18.70
C ALA A 221 -13.85 -16.83 17.54
N SER A 222 -14.18 -17.97 16.94
CA SER A 222 -13.40 -18.55 15.82
C SER A 222 -13.50 -17.79 14.48
N LYS A 223 -14.15 -16.60 14.44
CA LYS A 223 -14.50 -15.89 13.21
C LYS A 223 -13.99 -14.44 13.18
N SER A 224 -12.74 -14.27 12.74
CA SER A 224 -12.13 -12.95 12.48
C SER A 224 -12.58 -12.35 11.15
N ASN A 225 -12.39 -11.03 10.99
CA ASN A 225 -12.70 -10.28 9.76
C ASN A 225 -11.44 -9.61 9.22
N LYS A 226 -11.36 -9.44 7.90
CA LYS A 226 -10.24 -8.76 7.26
C LYS A 226 -10.75 -7.63 6.40
N ILE A 227 -10.14 -6.46 6.54
CA ILE A 227 -10.37 -5.29 5.67
C ILE A 227 -9.13 -4.98 4.85
N SER A 228 -9.31 -4.25 3.75
CA SER A 228 -8.20 -3.81 2.90
C SER A 228 -8.38 -2.35 2.48
N PHE A 229 -7.34 -1.54 2.67
CA PHE A 229 -7.29 -0.18 2.15
C PHE A 229 -6.45 -0.16 0.87
N PRO A 230 -7.03 0.29 -0.26
CA PRO A 230 -6.26 0.46 -1.50
C PRO A 230 -5.11 1.45 -1.33
N SER A 231 -3.98 1.24 -2.02
CA SER A 231 -2.85 2.19 -2.06
C SER A 231 -3.30 3.63 -2.31
N ALA A 232 -4.10 3.85 -3.36
CA ALA A 232 -4.63 5.17 -3.73
C ALA A 232 -5.46 5.83 -2.61
N TYR A 233 -6.16 5.04 -1.80
CA TYR A 233 -6.94 5.54 -0.68
C TYR A 233 -6.04 6.13 0.41
N ILE A 234 -5.00 5.39 0.79
CA ILE A 234 -4.03 5.82 1.81
C ILE A 234 -3.27 7.05 1.32
N LYS A 235 -2.80 7.03 0.06
CA LYS A 235 -2.14 8.18 -0.57
C LYS A 235 -3.04 9.41 -0.60
N GLY A 236 -4.30 9.25 -0.99
CA GLY A 236 -5.27 10.34 -1.06
C GLY A 236 -5.53 10.95 0.33
N TYR A 237 -5.70 10.10 1.33
CA TYR A 237 -5.85 10.50 2.72
C TYR A 237 -4.61 11.26 3.25
N LEU A 238 -3.41 10.68 3.12
CA LEU A 238 -2.16 11.29 3.61
C LEU A 238 -1.79 12.58 2.87
N LYS A 239 -2.29 12.80 1.64
CA LYS A 239 -2.09 14.05 0.90
C LYS A 239 -2.76 15.24 1.58
N ILE A 240 -3.89 15.00 2.26
CA ILE A 240 -4.65 16.03 2.96
C ILE A 240 -4.23 16.11 4.43
N VAL A 241 -3.98 14.96 5.05
CA VAL A 241 -3.57 14.83 6.44
C VAL A 241 -2.05 14.96 6.53
N ASN A 242 -1.56 16.20 6.49
CA ASN A 242 -0.16 16.57 6.70
C ASN A 242 0.04 17.29 8.04
#